data_AF-A0A939NQ19-F1
#
_entry.id   AF-A0A939NQ19-F1
#
_cell.length_a   1.000
_cell.length_b   1.000
_cell.length_c   1.000
_cell.angle_alpha   90.00
_cell.angle_beta   90.00
_cell.angle_gamma   90.00
#
_symmetry.space_group_name_H-M   'P 1'
#
loop_
_entity.id
_entity.type
_entity.pdbx_description
1 polymer ?
#
loop_
_entity_poly.entity_id
_entity_poly.type
_entity_poly.pdbx_seq_one_letter_code
_entity_poly.pdbx_strand_id
1 'polypeptide(L)'
;MKFIATQDTGMLSKSKTSMCTDTGLKKIHFIDENVLPTTNEYYQVSKYLYSKSKYSVVSERKEGDVYIVAVKWTYPKAIREAKSFMWAEIPSIDDREKNNLDNLKSLYESGGLKDLEYEEEVADWTVLNDGIDPKLSEPAIKVCSES
;
A
#
# COMPACT_ATOMS: atom_id res chain seq x y z
N MET A 1 -8.75 8.03 16.43
CA MET A 1 -8.24 6.66 16.26
C MET A 1 -6.72 6.71 16.06
N LYS A 2 -5.93 5.95 16.84
CA LYS A 2 -4.47 6.04 16.88
C LYS A 2 -3.79 5.33 15.69
N PHE A 3 -4.32 4.19 15.24
CA PHE A 3 -3.69 3.32 14.25
C PHE A 3 -3.32 4.03 12.94
N ILE A 4 -4.27 4.81 12.42
CA ILE A 4 -4.22 5.40 11.08
C ILE A 4 -3.13 6.48 10.95
N ALA A 5 -2.75 7.13 12.05
CA ALA A 5 -1.66 8.11 12.05
C ALA A 5 -0.30 7.51 12.41
N THR A 6 -0.28 6.38 13.13
CA THR A 6 0.93 5.85 13.77
C THR A 6 1.41 4.53 13.19
N GLN A 7 0.65 3.89 12.29
CA GLN A 7 0.88 2.51 11.84
C GLN A 7 1.02 1.53 13.02
N ASP A 8 0.29 1.79 14.12
CA ASP A 8 0.38 0.98 15.36
C ASP A 8 -0.24 -0.40 15.18
N THR A 9 0.54 -1.36 14.70
CA THR A 9 0.11 -2.74 14.42
C THR A 9 -0.60 -3.42 15.59
N GLY A 10 -0.49 -2.91 16.82
CA GLY A 10 -1.27 -3.34 17.98
C GLY A 10 -2.79 -3.06 17.90
N MET A 11 -3.24 -2.26 16.95
CA MET A 11 -4.66 -2.00 16.68
C MET A 11 -5.27 -2.92 15.61
N LEU A 12 -4.46 -3.75 14.95
CA LEU A 12 -4.95 -4.76 14.00
C LEU A 12 -5.64 -5.91 14.74
N SER A 13 -6.61 -6.51 14.07
CA SER A 13 -7.30 -7.70 14.59
C SER A 13 -6.30 -8.84 14.76
N LYS A 14 -6.07 -9.23 16.03
CA LYS A 14 -5.15 -10.32 16.37
C LYS A 14 -5.54 -11.64 15.73
N SER A 15 -6.83 -11.92 15.61
CA SER A 15 -7.33 -13.13 14.95
C SER A 15 -6.98 -13.16 13.46
N LYS A 16 -6.95 -12.00 12.79
CA LYS A 16 -6.60 -11.87 11.38
C LYS A 16 -5.10 -11.82 11.11
N THR A 17 -4.32 -11.27 12.05
CA THR A 17 -2.86 -11.16 11.92
C THR A 17 -2.09 -12.19 12.74
N SER A 18 -2.77 -13.18 13.33
CA SER A 18 -2.16 -14.20 14.21
C SER A 18 -1.04 -15.01 13.55
N MET A 19 -1.09 -15.15 12.23
CA MET A 19 -0.07 -15.84 11.43
C MET A 19 1.12 -14.97 11.06
N CYS A 20 1.04 -13.66 11.32
CA CYS A 20 2.08 -12.70 10.97
C CYS A 20 3.08 -12.52 12.11
N THR A 21 4.35 -12.31 11.77
CA THR A 21 5.36 -11.91 12.77
C THR A 21 5.31 -10.41 13.03
N ASP A 22 5.80 -9.92 14.16
CA ASP A 22 5.89 -8.48 14.43
C ASP A 22 6.72 -7.72 13.39
N THR A 23 7.77 -8.38 12.88
CA THR A 23 8.61 -7.87 11.78
C THR A 23 7.85 -7.93 10.46
N GLY A 24 7.15 -9.04 10.19
CA GLY A 24 6.32 -9.23 9.00
C GLY A 24 5.18 -8.23 8.90
N LEU A 25 4.50 -7.91 10.01
CA LEU A 25 3.45 -6.89 10.07
C LEU A 25 3.93 -5.50 9.66
N LYS A 26 5.21 -5.19 9.87
CA LYS A 26 5.83 -3.93 9.42
C LYS A 26 6.27 -3.97 7.95
N LYS A 27 6.35 -5.16 7.36
CA LYS A 27 6.59 -5.40 5.93
C LYS A 27 5.29 -5.54 5.15
N ILE A 28 4.15 -5.73 5.82
CA ILE A 28 2.84 -5.70 5.17
C ILE A 28 2.55 -4.26 4.78
N HIS A 29 2.30 -4.11 3.48
CA HIS A 29 1.68 -2.93 2.95
C HIS A 29 0.17 -3.20 2.91
N PHE A 30 -0.59 -2.52 3.78
CA PHE A 30 -2.02 -2.79 4.01
C PHE A 30 -2.92 -2.48 2.81
N ILE A 31 -2.35 -1.84 1.80
CA ILE A 31 -2.76 -1.91 0.40
C ILE A 31 -1.47 -2.22 -0.34
N ASP A 32 -1.52 -3.05 -1.39
CA ASP A 32 -0.38 -3.50 -2.22
C ASP A 32 0.50 -2.33 -2.67
N GLU A 33 1.36 -1.82 -1.79
CA GLU A 33 2.56 -1.14 -2.20
C GLU A 33 3.33 -2.24 -2.89
N ASN A 34 3.35 -2.19 -4.23
CA ASN A 34 4.21 -3.05 -5.03
C ASN A 34 5.64 -2.61 -4.78
N VAL A 35 6.12 -2.90 -3.57
CA VAL A 35 7.47 -2.62 -3.11
C VAL A 35 8.35 -3.63 -3.78
N LEU A 36 8.88 -3.17 -4.89
CA LEU A 36 9.88 -3.88 -5.66
C LEU A 36 11.03 -4.32 -4.75
N PRO A 37 11.74 -5.41 -5.08
CA PRO A 37 12.94 -5.77 -4.37
C PRO A 37 13.97 -4.64 -4.50
N THR A 38 14.82 -4.48 -3.49
CA THR A 38 15.86 -3.43 -3.48
C THR A 38 16.85 -3.53 -4.65
N THR A 39 16.91 -4.69 -5.31
CA THR A 39 17.69 -4.96 -6.51
C THR A 39 17.02 -4.51 -7.81
N ASN A 40 15.73 -4.13 -7.78
CA ASN A 40 15.02 -3.63 -8.94
C ASN A 40 15.40 -2.16 -9.22
N GLU A 41 15.61 -1.83 -10.49
CA GLU A 41 16.04 -0.49 -10.91
C GLU A 41 15.03 0.63 -10.58
N TYR A 42 13.74 0.30 -10.43
CA TYR A 42 12.69 1.26 -10.06
C TYR A 42 12.36 1.28 -8.56
N TYR A 43 13.11 0.53 -7.72
CA TYR A 43 12.85 0.45 -6.28
C TYR A 43 12.75 1.82 -5.60
N GLN A 44 13.70 2.71 -5.88
CA GLN A 44 13.77 4.02 -5.20
C GLN A 44 12.61 4.94 -5.61
N VAL A 45 12.21 4.94 -6.88
CA VAL A 45 11.06 5.72 -7.34
C VAL A 45 9.74 5.14 -6.82
N SER A 46 9.60 3.81 -6.77
CA SER A 46 8.47 3.13 -6.14
C SER A 46 8.33 3.53 -4.68
N LYS A 47 9.40 3.37 -3.91
CA LYS A 47 9.46 3.76 -2.50
C LYS A 47 9.13 5.24 -2.29
N TYR A 48 9.66 6.12 -3.13
CA TYR A 48 9.35 7.54 -3.07
C TYR A 48 7.86 7.80 -3.29
N LEU A 49 7.27 7.30 -4.37
CA LEU A 49 5.86 7.54 -4.69
C LEU A 49 4.93 6.98 -3.62
N TYR A 50 5.16 5.74 -3.16
CA TYR A 50 4.37 5.16 -2.09
C TYR A 50 4.52 5.91 -0.75
N SER A 51 5.70 6.47 -0.44
CA SER A 51 5.89 7.33 0.74
C SER A 51 5.08 8.63 0.71
N LYS A 52 4.59 9.05 -0.46
CA LYS A 52 3.73 10.24 -0.61
C LYS A 52 2.26 9.93 -0.45
N SER A 53 1.89 8.66 -0.41
CA SER A 53 0.53 8.22 -0.18
C SER A 53 0.09 8.48 1.27
N LYS A 54 -1.20 8.74 1.47
CA LYS A 54 -1.81 9.03 2.76
C LYS A 54 -3.10 8.24 2.93
N TYR A 55 -3.42 7.92 4.18
CA TYR A 55 -4.66 7.27 4.54
C TYR A 55 -5.44 8.15 5.51
N SER A 56 -6.76 8.15 5.39
CA SER A 56 -7.66 8.86 6.30
C SER A 56 -8.95 8.07 6.46
N VAL A 57 -9.46 7.98 7.69
CA VAL A 57 -10.81 7.45 7.91
C VAL A 57 -11.81 8.51 7.50
N VAL A 58 -12.74 8.15 6.63
CA VAL A 58 -13.76 9.08 6.12
C VAL A 58 -15.14 8.84 6.72
N SER A 59 -15.44 7.60 7.13
CA SER A 59 -16.68 7.31 7.85
C SER A 59 -16.59 6.04 8.68
N GLU A 60 -17.45 5.93 9.70
CA GLU A 60 -17.70 4.71 10.45
C GLU A 60 -19.22 4.47 10.45
N ARG A 61 -19.63 3.23 10.17
CA ARG A 61 -21.03 2.83 10.18
C ARG A 61 -21.20 1.45 10.78
N LYS A 62 -22.36 1.19 11.37
CA LYS A 62 -22.71 -0.13 11.88
C LYS A 62 -23.50 -0.90 10.82
N GLU A 63 -23.05 -2.11 10.48
CA GLU A 63 -23.76 -3.03 9.59
C GLU A 63 -24.03 -4.34 10.35
N GLY A 64 -25.28 -4.57 10.74
CA GLY A 64 -25.63 -5.69 11.62
C GLY A 64 -24.91 -5.59 12.96
N ASP A 65 -24.11 -6.61 13.30
CA ASP A 65 -23.33 -6.67 14.53
C ASP A 65 -21.87 -6.18 14.38
N VAL A 66 -21.46 -5.73 13.19
CA VAL A 66 -20.11 -5.25 12.93
C VAL A 66 -20.07 -3.75 12.68
N TYR A 67 -18.93 -3.13 12.96
CA TYR A 67 -18.64 -1.77 12.51
C TYR A 67 -17.78 -1.84 11.25
N ILE A 68 -18.12 -1.02 10.27
CA ILE A 68 -17.38 -0.83 9.04
C ILE A 68 -16.79 0.58 9.05
N VAL A 69 -15.48 0.68 8.85
CA VAL A 69 -14.77 1.95 8.69
C VAL A 69 -14.36 2.10 7.23
N ALA A 70 -14.79 3.20 6.61
CA ALA A 70 -14.34 3.56 5.27
C ALA A 70 -13.02 4.31 5.40
N VAL A 71 -11.99 3.79 4.73
CA VAL A 71 -10.64 4.35 4.68
C VAL A 71 -10.41 4.89 3.28
N LYS A 72 -10.13 6.19 3.20
CA LYS A 72 -9.69 6.86 1.99
C LYS A 72 -8.17 6.82 1.89
N TRP A 73 -7.69 6.29 0.79
CA TRP A 73 -6.31 6.32 0.34
C TRP A 73 -6.15 7.43 -0.68
N THR A 74 -5.21 8.35 -0.45
CA THR A 74 -4.81 9.40 -1.39
C THR A 74 -3.38 9.11 -1.82
N TYR A 75 -3.12 8.94 -3.11
CA TYR A 75 -1.82 8.49 -3.61
C TYR A 75 -1.41 9.18 -4.92
N PRO A 76 -0.11 9.28 -5.23
CA PRO A 76 0.31 9.86 -6.50
C PRO A 76 -0.23 9.09 -7.71
N LYS A 77 -0.85 9.80 -8.66
CA LYS A 77 -1.40 9.25 -9.91
C LYS A 77 -0.40 8.40 -10.69
N ALA A 78 0.87 8.78 -10.64
CA ALA A 78 1.99 8.05 -11.22
C ALA A 78 2.05 6.56 -10.81
N ILE A 79 1.56 6.20 -9.62
CA ILE A 79 1.47 4.80 -9.19
C ILE A 79 0.53 4.03 -10.12
N ARG A 80 -0.65 4.57 -10.46
CA ARG A 80 -1.61 3.91 -11.35
C ARG A 80 -1.19 3.95 -12.82
N GLU A 81 -0.57 5.04 -13.27
CA GLU A 81 -0.09 5.18 -14.66
C GLU A 81 1.07 4.24 -14.98
N ALA A 82 1.89 3.91 -13.97
CA ALA A 82 2.85 2.81 -14.04
C ALA A 82 2.21 1.43 -13.78
N LYS A 83 0.87 1.32 -13.92
CA LYS A 83 -0.01 0.17 -13.59
C LYS A 83 0.23 -0.44 -12.22
N SER A 84 0.75 0.36 -11.31
CA SER A 84 1.55 -0.07 -10.17
C SER A 84 2.73 -0.94 -10.59
N PHE A 85 3.84 -0.78 -9.87
CA PHE A 85 5.13 -1.40 -10.18
C PHE A 85 5.11 -2.95 -10.33
N MET A 86 3.97 -3.62 -10.18
CA MET A 86 3.71 -5.02 -10.53
C MET A 86 4.39 -5.49 -11.82
N TRP A 87 4.34 -4.68 -12.88
CA TRP A 87 4.93 -5.05 -14.18
C TRP A 87 6.45 -4.91 -14.22
N ALA A 88 7.03 -4.12 -13.30
CA ALA A 88 8.47 -3.91 -13.23
C ALA A 88 9.25 -5.15 -12.78
N GLU A 89 8.58 -6.20 -12.32
CA GLU A 89 9.17 -7.52 -12.03
C GLU A 89 9.00 -8.52 -13.19
N ILE A 90 8.19 -8.18 -14.19
CA ILE A 90 7.82 -9.10 -15.26
C ILE A 90 8.89 -9.02 -16.36
N PRO A 91 9.58 -10.14 -16.69
CA PRO A 91 10.64 -10.15 -17.71
C PRO A 91 10.20 -9.70 -19.10
N SER A 92 8.89 -9.76 -19.36
CA SER A 92 8.23 -9.37 -20.61
C SER A 92 7.31 -8.16 -20.41
N ILE A 93 7.74 -7.18 -19.61
CA ILE A 93 7.06 -5.88 -19.52
C ILE A 93 6.95 -5.27 -20.93
N ASP A 94 5.79 -4.74 -21.28
CA ASP A 94 5.62 -4.10 -22.58
C ASP A 94 6.40 -2.79 -22.68
N ASP A 95 6.83 -2.43 -23.89
CA ASP A 95 7.66 -1.26 -24.13
C ASP A 95 7.01 0.05 -23.63
N ARG A 96 5.68 0.12 -23.65
CA ARG A 96 4.97 1.32 -23.19
C ARG A 96 5.07 1.45 -21.67
N GLU A 97 4.81 0.38 -20.93
CA GLU A 97 4.94 0.38 -19.47
C GLU A 97 6.39 0.59 -19.03
N LYS A 98 7.36 -0.03 -19.74
CA LYS A 98 8.78 0.22 -19.47
C LYS A 98 9.15 1.70 -19.69
N ASN A 99 8.72 2.31 -20.80
CA ASN A 99 8.97 3.73 -21.06
C ASN A 99 8.33 4.63 -19.99
N ASN A 100 7.14 4.29 -19.49
CA ASN A 100 6.51 5.03 -18.39
C ASN A 100 7.36 4.98 -17.11
N LEU A 101 7.86 3.79 -16.75
CA LEU A 101 8.72 3.58 -15.59
C LEU A 101 10.06 4.30 -15.72
N ASP A 102 10.71 4.22 -16.89
CA ASP A 102 11.98 4.90 -17.19
C ASP A 102 11.82 6.43 -17.10
N ASN A 103 10.72 6.97 -17.61
CA ASN A 103 10.40 8.40 -17.49
C ASN A 103 10.20 8.82 -16.02
N LEU A 104 9.46 8.04 -15.23
CA LEU A 104 9.26 8.32 -13.81
C LEU A 104 10.58 8.28 -13.03
N LYS A 105 11.45 7.31 -13.33
CA LYS A 105 12.79 7.20 -12.74
C LYS A 105 13.65 8.42 -13.09
N SER A 106 13.65 8.86 -14.35
CA SER A 106 14.37 10.07 -14.78
C SER A 106 13.86 11.33 -14.09
N LEU A 107 12.54 11.49 -13.95
CA LEU A 107 11.94 12.59 -13.20
C LEU A 107 12.28 12.54 -11.71
N TYR A 108 12.36 11.35 -11.11
CA TYR A 108 12.80 11.19 -9.72
C TYR A 108 14.26 11.62 -9.55
N GLU A 109 15.16 11.12 -10.40
CA GLU A 109 16.60 11.39 -10.35
C GLU A 109 16.95 12.86 -10.59
N SER A 110 16.19 13.53 -11.47
CA SER A 110 16.33 14.97 -11.73
C SER A 110 15.63 15.86 -10.68
N GLY A 111 14.86 15.27 -9.75
CA GLY A 111 14.05 16.01 -8.78
C GLY A 111 12.85 16.73 -9.40
N GLY A 112 12.38 16.29 -10.58
CA GLY A 112 11.20 16.78 -11.28
C GLY A 112 9.87 16.29 -10.71
N LEU A 113 9.85 15.27 -9.84
CA LEU A 113 8.64 14.76 -9.17
C LEU A 113 8.18 15.61 -7.97
N LYS A 114 8.26 16.94 -8.06
CA LYS A 114 7.90 17.86 -6.98
C LYS A 114 6.40 18.15 -6.90
N ASP A 115 5.74 18.26 -8.05
CA ASP A 115 4.32 18.58 -8.15
C ASP A 115 3.53 17.33 -8.55
N LEU A 116 3.32 16.44 -7.58
CA LEU A 116 2.60 15.20 -7.79
C LEU A 116 1.09 15.46 -7.88
N GLU A 117 0.45 14.99 -8.95
CA GLU A 117 -0.99 14.81 -8.99
C GLU A 117 -1.39 13.62 -8.13
N TYR A 118 -2.53 13.75 -7.43
CA TYR A 118 -3.02 12.72 -6.52
C TYR A 118 -4.37 12.17 -6.99
N GLU A 119 -4.56 10.89 -6.78
CA GLU A 119 -5.83 10.19 -6.90
C GLU A 119 -6.30 9.70 -5.53
N GLU A 120 -7.59 9.40 -5.44
CA GLU A 120 -8.22 8.90 -4.22
C GLU A 120 -8.98 7.60 -4.46
N GLU A 121 -8.91 6.70 -3.49
CA GLU A 121 -9.65 5.44 -3.47
C GLU A 121 -10.20 5.20 -2.06
N VAL A 122 -11.40 4.62 -1.95
CA VAL A 122 -12.03 4.36 -0.65
C VAL A 122 -12.28 2.86 -0.50
N ALA A 123 -11.79 2.29 0.58
CA ALA A 123 -11.98 0.89 0.93
C ALA A 123 -12.65 0.74 2.29
N ASP A 124 -13.58 -0.21 2.39
CA ASP A 124 -14.25 -0.54 3.64
C ASP A 124 -13.48 -1.62 4.42
N TRP A 125 -13.10 -1.30 5.66
CA TRP A 125 -12.46 -2.24 6.59
C TRP A 125 -13.41 -2.59 7.73
N THR A 126 -13.37 -3.85 8.16
CA THR A 126 -14.26 -4.34 9.22
C THR A 126 -13.57 -4.22 10.57
N VAL A 127 -14.25 -3.62 11.56
CA VAL A 127 -13.80 -3.63 12.95
C VAL A 127 -14.34 -4.89 13.61
N LEU A 128 -13.42 -5.71 14.11
CA LEU A 128 -13.69 -6.92 14.86
C LEU A 128 -13.53 -6.65 16.36
N ASN A 129 -14.02 -7.58 17.18
CA ASN A 129 -13.93 -7.47 18.65
C ASN A 129 -12.48 -7.37 19.18
N ASP A 130 -11.50 -7.80 18.39
CA ASP A 130 -10.08 -7.86 18.74
C ASP A 130 -9.19 -6.93 17.89
N GLY A 131 -9.78 -6.04 17.07
CA GLY A 131 -9.06 -5.04 16.29
C GLY A 131 -9.63 -4.84 14.88
N ILE A 132 -8.93 -4.07 14.05
CA ILE A 132 -9.34 -3.76 12.67
C ILE A 132 -8.86 -4.88 11.73
N ASP A 133 -9.76 -5.45 10.92
CA ASP A 133 -9.41 -6.39 9.84
C ASP A 133 -8.93 -5.60 8.62
N PRO A 134 -7.64 -5.67 8.29
CA PRO A 134 -7.10 -4.95 7.15
C PRO A 134 -7.39 -5.63 5.80
N LYS A 135 -8.07 -6.79 5.79
CA LYS A 135 -8.35 -7.58 4.58
C LYS A 135 -7.09 -7.90 3.77
N LEU A 136 -6.10 -8.50 4.42
CA LEU A 136 -4.83 -8.87 3.79
C LEU A 136 -5.05 -9.73 2.53
N SER A 137 -4.39 -9.37 1.44
CA SER A 137 -4.31 -10.19 0.23
C SER A 137 -3.47 -11.46 0.49
N GLU A 138 -3.61 -12.50 -0.33
CA GLU A 138 -2.77 -13.71 -0.21
C GLU A 138 -1.26 -13.41 -0.29
N PRO A 139 -0.77 -12.54 -1.20
CA PRO A 139 0.62 -12.11 -1.19
C PRO A 139 1.02 -11.40 0.12
N ALA A 140 0.17 -10.52 0.65
CA ALA A 140 0.43 -9.82 1.90
C ALA A 140 0.51 -10.78 3.10
N ILE A 141 -0.34 -11.82 3.11
CA ILE A 141 -0.27 -12.89 4.12
C ILE A 141 1.06 -13.63 4.05
N LYS A 142 1.52 -13.97 2.84
CA LYS A 142 2.82 -14.63 2.64
C LYS A 142 3.96 -13.77 3.20
N VAL A 143 4.04 -12.51 2.78
CA VAL A 143 5.05 -11.55 3.28
C VAL A 143 4.98 -11.36 4.79
N CYS A 144 3.78 -11.35 5.37
CA CYS A 144 3.64 -11.15 6.82
C CYS A 144 4.07 -12.35 7.65
N SER A 145 3.89 -13.55 7.10
CA SER A 145 4.23 -14.81 7.76
C SER A 145 5.73 -15.13 7.67
N GLU A 146 6.44 -14.48 6.74
CA GLU A 146 7.88 -14.63 6.57
C GLU A 146 8.65 -13.86 7.66
N SER A 147 9.75 -14.46 8.13
CA SER A 147 10.60 -13.93 9.22
C SER A 147 11.58 -12.88 8.71
#